data_AF-A0AAV3M402-F1
#
_entry.id   AF-A0AAV3M402-F1
#
_cell.length_a   1.000
_cell.length_b   1.000
_cell.length_c   1.000
_cell.angle_alpha   90.00
_cell.angle_beta   90.00
_cell.angle_gamma   90.00
#
_symmetry.space_group_name_H-M   'P 1'
#
loop_
_entity.id
_entity.type
_entity.pdbx_description
1 polymer ?
#
loop_
_entity_poly.entity_id
_entity_poly.type
_entity_poly.pdbx_seq_one_letter_code
_entity_poly.pdbx_strand_id
1 'polypeptide(L)'
;MTKIFKVPFATQGDRTSIPNEVQADGSVSYTQGYGYDYERDQVSDPAAKDIEREKMNGIFHDITEAVGEIQNYGLPKWAEEGKPYPIRAIVYHKNKVWQSKIENNEVEPVTGAQWIELKADLTAGDINVYNKTESDKRFQPLGNYLTAGYSYSKAESDANYQPKGNYAPAGNYALKGESYTKTEGDSRYQPKGSYQPSGDYATNSTVNSKFDAANSNANSRVPSARKVNNKPLSADITLAAGDVGAYTKAETDTKVADAKKAGTDAQVTANAANTAATNANNNANGRVPSGRKVNNKPLSSDISLTAGDVGAYTKAETDSRITAASNGAVMNIRRGAAVNPPKQNEYGPKESPAGCVVTSVRHDPTTSYGVFFTYRPLQILVNGAWKTLAGDA
;
A
#
# COMPACT_ATOMS: atom_id res chain seq x y z
N MET A 1 -17.29 4.12 -7.24
CA MET A 1 -17.64 5.49 -6.84
C MET A 1 -19.07 5.76 -7.28
N THR A 2 -19.96 6.13 -6.35
CA THR A 2 -21.39 6.34 -6.62
C THR A 2 -21.76 7.79 -6.93
N LYS A 3 -20.88 8.77 -6.67
CA LYS A 3 -21.08 10.19 -6.97
C LYS A 3 -19.77 10.91 -7.32
N ILE A 4 -19.83 11.80 -8.32
CA ILE A 4 -18.76 12.73 -8.68
C ILE A 4 -19.23 14.14 -8.32
N PHE A 5 -18.43 14.87 -7.54
CA PHE A 5 -18.73 16.23 -7.09
C PHE A 5 -18.30 17.26 -8.13
N LYS A 6 -19.12 17.47 -9.16
CA LYS A 6 -18.92 18.57 -10.12
C LYS A 6 -19.35 19.93 -9.58
N VAL A 7 -20.31 19.91 -8.67
CA VAL A 7 -20.82 21.08 -7.96
C VAL A 7 -20.68 20.76 -6.48
N PRO A 8 -19.91 21.55 -5.72
CA PRO A 8 -19.78 21.36 -4.28
C PRO A 8 -21.12 21.44 -3.56
N PHE A 9 -21.18 20.89 -2.35
CA PHE A 9 -22.35 20.98 -1.50
C PHE A 9 -22.64 22.44 -1.13
N ALA A 10 -23.93 22.80 -1.03
CA ALA A 10 -24.36 24.15 -0.66
C ALA A 10 -23.74 25.30 -1.49
N THR A 11 -23.38 25.09 -2.77
CA THR A 11 -22.89 26.18 -3.66
C THR A 11 -23.84 27.37 -3.73
N GLN A 12 -25.16 27.12 -3.68
CA GLN A 12 -26.20 28.15 -3.65
C GLN A 12 -26.78 28.39 -2.23
N GLY A 13 -26.26 27.70 -1.21
CA GLY A 13 -26.72 27.83 0.17
C GLY A 13 -25.88 28.84 0.95
N ASP A 14 -26.41 29.29 2.09
CA ASP A 14 -25.67 30.11 3.04
C ASP A 14 -24.51 29.31 3.63
N ARG A 15 -23.33 29.94 3.64
CA ARG A 15 -22.07 29.36 4.10
C ARG A 15 -21.29 30.38 4.91
N THR A 16 -20.54 29.88 5.89
CA THR A 16 -19.56 30.68 6.64
C THR A 16 -18.22 29.95 6.60
N SER A 17 -17.13 30.72 6.43
CA SER A 17 -15.77 30.18 6.46
C SER A 17 -15.45 29.62 7.84
N ILE A 18 -14.84 28.44 7.89
CA ILE A 18 -14.43 27.80 9.13
C ILE A 18 -12.95 28.10 9.39
N PRO A 19 -12.60 28.73 10.53
CA PRO A 19 -11.21 28.97 10.87
C PRO A 19 -10.43 27.66 11.03
N ASN A 20 -9.12 27.69 10.74
CA ASN A 20 -8.24 26.58 11.09
C ASN A 20 -7.95 26.54 12.60
N GLU A 21 -7.63 27.70 13.18
CA GLU A 21 -7.24 27.83 14.59
C GLU A 21 -8.38 27.54 15.56
N VAL A 22 -8.04 27.05 16.76
CA VAL A 22 -9.02 26.83 17.84
C VAL A 22 -9.63 28.16 18.28
N GLN A 23 -10.96 28.23 18.32
CA GLN A 23 -11.66 29.46 18.68
C GLN A 23 -11.84 29.54 20.21
N ALA A 24 -11.48 30.69 20.79
CA ALA A 24 -11.56 30.91 22.24
C ALA A 24 -12.99 30.90 22.79
N ASP A 25 -13.98 31.15 21.94
CA ASP A 25 -15.40 31.12 22.27
C ASP A 25 -16.03 29.71 22.15
N GLY A 26 -15.21 28.68 21.87
CA GLY A 26 -15.65 27.31 21.65
C GLY A 26 -16.33 27.07 20.30
N SER A 27 -16.29 28.03 19.38
CA SER A 27 -16.82 27.85 18.01
C SER A 27 -16.04 26.79 17.23
N VAL A 28 -16.73 26.10 16.30
CA VAL A 28 -16.10 25.08 15.45
C VAL A 28 -14.93 25.65 14.64
N SER A 29 -13.85 24.89 14.57
CA SER A 29 -12.69 25.13 13.71
C SER A 29 -12.21 23.82 13.09
N TYR A 30 -11.38 23.88 12.05
CA TYR A 30 -10.82 22.66 11.45
C TYR A 30 -9.89 21.89 12.39
N THR A 31 -9.18 22.59 13.29
CA THR A 31 -8.30 21.93 14.26
C THR A 31 -9.08 21.28 15.42
N GLN A 32 -10.09 21.96 15.95
CA GLN A 32 -10.82 21.49 17.14
C GLN A 32 -12.05 20.63 16.81
N GLY A 33 -12.63 20.82 15.62
CA GLY A 33 -13.96 20.30 15.28
C GLY A 33 -15.07 20.93 16.13
N TYR A 34 -16.22 20.27 16.16
CA TYR A 34 -17.29 20.60 17.11
C TYR A 34 -16.87 20.13 18.50
N GLY A 35 -16.60 21.06 19.40
CA GLY A 35 -16.11 20.79 20.76
C GLY A 35 -17.21 20.37 21.75
N TYR A 36 -16.82 20.24 23.03
CA TYR A 36 -17.69 19.80 24.13
C TYR A 36 -19.01 20.59 24.23
N ASP A 37 -19.01 21.89 23.96
CA ASP A 37 -20.23 22.70 24.08
C ASP A 37 -21.35 22.31 23.10
N TYR A 38 -21.05 21.57 22.03
CA TYR A 38 -22.06 21.09 21.06
C TYR A 38 -22.72 19.76 21.45
N GLU A 39 -22.22 19.06 22.47
CA GLU A 39 -22.87 17.84 23.01
C GLU A 39 -23.67 18.08 24.29
N ARG A 40 -23.64 19.32 24.79
CA ARG A 40 -24.37 19.73 26.00
C ARG A 40 -25.87 19.78 25.73
N ASP A 41 -26.65 19.57 26.79
CA ASP A 41 -28.10 19.58 26.72
C ASP A 41 -28.63 20.98 26.40
N GLN A 42 -29.23 21.12 25.22
CA GLN A 42 -29.68 22.41 24.69
C GLN A 42 -30.84 23.04 25.46
N VAL A 43 -31.57 22.25 26.26
CA VAL A 43 -32.74 22.74 27.01
C VAL A 43 -32.34 23.24 28.39
N SER A 44 -31.35 22.58 29.01
CA SER A 44 -31.00 22.80 30.41
C SER A 44 -29.67 23.53 30.62
N ASP A 45 -28.75 23.52 29.65
CA ASP A 45 -27.44 24.14 29.75
C ASP A 45 -27.33 25.41 28.89
N PRO A 46 -27.24 26.61 29.49
CA PRO A 46 -27.15 27.86 28.74
C PRO A 46 -25.82 28.03 27.98
N ALA A 47 -24.83 27.19 28.24
CA ALA A 47 -23.56 27.18 27.49
C ALA A 47 -23.58 26.20 26.30
N ALA A 48 -24.68 25.46 26.07
CA ALA A 48 -24.82 24.60 24.91
C ALA A 48 -24.79 25.40 23.60
N LYS A 49 -24.16 24.83 22.57
CA LYS A 49 -24.09 25.39 21.22
C LYS A 49 -24.85 24.53 20.22
N ASP A 50 -25.57 25.18 19.32
CA ASP A 50 -26.22 24.53 18.18
C ASP A 50 -25.22 24.30 17.05
N ILE A 51 -25.39 23.20 16.31
CA ILE A 51 -24.69 23.02 15.03
C ILE A 51 -25.28 24.01 14.02
N GLU A 52 -24.53 25.05 13.71
CA GLU A 52 -25.00 26.10 12.81
C GLU A 52 -25.00 25.60 11.37
N ARG A 53 -26.14 25.73 10.69
CA ARG A 53 -26.36 25.21 9.34
C ARG A 53 -25.35 25.78 8.35
N GLU A 54 -25.09 27.08 8.40
CA GLU A 54 -24.15 27.79 7.55
C GLU A 54 -22.70 27.33 7.75
N LYS A 55 -22.32 26.96 8.98
CA LYS A 55 -21.01 26.39 9.27
C LYS A 55 -20.91 24.95 8.79
N MET A 56 -21.92 24.13 9.05
CA MET A 56 -21.98 22.75 8.53
C MET A 56 -21.98 22.72 6.99
N ASN A 57 -22.69 23.64 6.35
CA ASN A 57 -22.66 23.83 4.90
C ASN A 57 -21.27 24.22 4.42
N GLY A 58 -20.58 25.11 5.13
CA GLY A 58 -19.19 25.49 4.85
C GLY A 58 -18.26 24.27 4.85
N ILE A 59 -18.28 23.47 5.93
CA ILE A 59 -17.46 22.26 6.06
C ILE A 59 -17.71 21.29 4.90
N PHE A 60 -18.99 20.99 4.61
CA PHE A 60 -19.31 20.09 3.51
C PHE A 60 -18.97 20.68 2.14
N HIS A 61 -19.09 21.99 1.97
CA HIS A 61 -18.66 22.66 0.76
C HIS A 61 -17.17 22.45 0.53
N ASP A 62 -16.33 22.79 1.51
CA ASP A 62 -14.87 22.74 1.39
C ASP A 62 -14.39 21.30 1.09
N ILE A 63 -14.97 20.30 1.78
CA ILE A 63 -14.66 18.89 1.53
C ILE A 63 -15.09 18.47 0.11
N THR A 64 -16.30 18.80 -0.30
CA THR A 64 -16.83 18.36 -1.60
C THR A 64 -16.20 19.12 -2.77
N GLU A 65 -15.74 20.34 -2.56
CA GLU A 65 -14.91 21.10 -3.50
C GLU A 65 -13.56 20.44 -3.68
N ALA A 66 -12.81 20.20 -2.59
CA ALA A 66 -11.50 19.55 -2.65
C ALA A 66 -11.57 18.16 -3.31
N VAL A 67 -12.57 17.35 -2.94
CA VAL A 67 -12.81 16.04 -3.57
C VAL A 67 -13.19 16.20 -5.04
N GLY A 68 -14.03 17.18 -5.36
CA GLY A 68 -14.46 17.48 -6.72
C GLY A 68 -13.31 17.87 -7.64
N GLU A 69 -12.38 18.70 -7.16
CA GLU A 69 -11.18 19.08 -7.88
C GLU A 69 -10.31 17.85 -8.21
N ILE A 70 -10.04 17.00 -7.22
CA ILE A 70 -9.25 15.77 -7.43
C ILE A 70 -9.97 14.82 -8.39
N GLN A 71 -11.30 14.68 -8.28
CA GLN A 71 -12.08 13.83 -9.19
C GLN A 71 -12.07 14.37 -10.63
N ASN A 72 -12.00 15.69 -10.82
CA ASN A 72 -12.02 16.31 -12.14
C ASN A 72 -10.64 16.31 -12.81
N TYR A 73 -9.58 16.63 -12.08
CA TYR A 73 -8.21 16.76 -12.62
C TYR A 73 -7.35 15.51 -12.40
N GLY A 74 -7.81 14.56 -11.58
CA GLY A 74 -7.04 13.37 -11.15
C GLY A 74 -5.96 13.66 -10.11
N LEU A 75 -5.67 14.94 -9.85
CA LEU A 75 -4.61 15.42 -8.97
C LEU A 75 -5.08 16.67 -8.21
N PRO A 76 -4.57 16.93 -6.99
CA PRO A 76 -4.83 18.18 -6.28
C PRO A 76 -4.35 19.38 -7.08
N LYS A 77 -5.13 20.47 -7.08
CA LYS A 77 -4.72 21.73 -7.69
C LYS A 77 -3.70 22.42 -6.80
N TRP A 78 -2.70 23.08 -7.39
CA TRP A 78 -1.80 23.91 -6.62
C TRP A 78 -2.54 25.11 -6.02
N ALA A 79 -2.32 25.34 -4.72
CA ALA A 79 -2.83 26.48 -3.97
C ALA A 79 -1.73 27.09 -3.09
N GLU A 80 -1.82 28.40 -2.83
CA GLU A 80 -0.89 29.14 -1.96
C GLU A 80 -0.94 28.62 -0.51
N GLU A 81 -2.14 28.30 -0.02
CA GLU A 81 -2.38 27.74 1.32
C GLU A 81 -1.85 26.31 1.48
N GLY A 82 -1.60 25.59 0.37
CA GLY A 82 -1.05 24.24 0.39
C GLY A 82 0.47 24.19 0.59
N LYS A 83 1.12 25.36 0.69
CA LYS A 83 2.55 25.44 0.97
C LYS A 83 2.84 25.08 2.44
N PRO A 84 4.00 24.47 2.73
CA PRO A 84 5.00 24.03 1.76
C PRO A 84 4.71 22.63 1.20
N TYR A 85 5.03 22.40 -0.07
CA TYR A 85 4.82 21.09 -0.71
C TYR A 85 6.01 20.15 -0.49
N PRO A 86 5.79 18.89 -0.06
CA PRO A 86 6.89 17.97 0.16
C PRO A 86 7.55 17.48 -1.13
N ILE A 87 8.72 16.87 -1.02
CA ILE A 87 9.39 16.27 -2.19
C ILE A 87 8.49 15.22 -2.84
N ARG A 88 8.45 15.20 -4.18
CA ARG A 88 7.58 14.35 -5.01
C ARG A 88 6.07 14.64 -4.91
N ALA A 89 5.63 15.67 -4.20
CA ALA A 89 4.25 16.14 -4.29
C ALA A 89 3.87 16.43 -5.74
N ILE A 90 2.70 15.98 -6.17
CA ILE A 90 2.20 16.17 -7.55
C ILE A 90 0.99 17.09 -7.50
N VAL A 91 1.03 18.17 -8.28
CA VAL A 91 -0.03 19.17 -8.35
C VAL A 91 -0.41 19.50 -9.77
N TYR A 92 -1.67 19.87 -9.99
CA TYR A 92 -2.15 20.44 -11.23
C TYR A 92 -2.11 21.98 -11.16
N HIS A 93 -1.43 22.61 -12.12
CA HIS A 93 -1.30 24.07 -12.17
C HIS A 93 -1.09 24.57 -13.60
N LYS A 94 -1.81 25.63 -14.00
CA LYS A 94 -1.76 26.25 -15.35
C LYS A 94 -1.82 25.21 -16.49
N ASN A 95 -2.80 24.31 -16.41
CA ASN A 95 -3.06 23.22 -17.37
C ASN A 95 -1.94 22.18 -17.51
N LYS A 96 -1.07 22.06 -16.50
CA LYS A 96 0.06 21.15 -16.48
C LYS A 96 0.13 20.40 -15.16
N VAL A 97 0.76 19.23 -15.21
CA VAL A 97 1.08 18.44 -14.01
C VAL A 97 2.53 18.71 -13.61
N TRP A 98 2.75 18.98 -12.33
CA TRP A 98 4.05 19.31 -11.79
C TRP A 98 4.39 18.41 -10.62
N GLN A 99 5.64 17.96 -10.54
CA GLN A 99 6.17 17.23 -9.39
C GLN A 99 7.25 18.05 -8.68
N SER A 100 7.14 18.17 -7.35
CA SER A 100 8.13 18.86 -6.53
C SER A 100 9.44 18.06 -6.50
N LYS A 101 10.56 18.75 -6.68
CA LYS A 101 11.93 18.19 -6.68
C LYS A 101 12.67 18.41 -5.36
N ILE A 102 12.12 19.23 -4.46
CA ILE A 102 12.71 19.57 -3.17
C ILE A 102 11.72 19.36 -2.03
N GLU A 103 12.23 19.19 -0.82
CA GLU A 103 11.43 19.23 0.41
C GLU A 103 11.02 20.68 0.73
N ASN A 104 9.89 20.85 1.42
CA ASN A 104 9.37 22.15 1.84
C ASN A 104 9.30 23.21 0.72
N ASN A 105 8.72 22.85 -0.43
CA ASN A 105 8.67 23.72 -1.60
C ASN A 105 7.59 24.80 -1.47
N GLU A 106 8.01 26.06 -1.33
CA GLU A 106 7.15 27.23 -1.23
C GLU A 106 6.97 27.99 -2.56
N VAL A 107 7.59 27.52 -3.63
CA VAL A 107 7.61 28.22 -4.93
C VAL A 107 6.44 27.76 -5.80
N GLU A 108 5.78 28.70 -6.50
CA GLU A 108 4.75 28.37 -7.50
C GLU A 108 5.34 27.50 -8.64
N PRO A 109 4.63 26.48 -9.14
CA PRO A 109 5.13 25.59 -10.18
C PRO A 109 5.59 26.31 -11.45
N VAL A 110 6.88 26.17 -11.74
CA VAL A 110 7.55 26.70 -12.93
C VAL A 110 8.73 25.79 -13.29
N THR A 111 9.12 25.78 -14.57
CA THR A 111 10.29 25.03 -15.03
C THR A 111 11.55 25.49 -14.29
N GLY A 112 12.22 24.59 -13.57
CA GLY A 112 13.42 24.96 -12.83
C GLY A 112 13.97 23.89 -11.88
N ALA A 113 14.64 24.34 -10.83
CA ALA A 113 15.27 23.47 -9.85
C ALA A 113 14.24 22.80 -8.93
N GLN A 114 13.16 23.51 -8.61
CA GLN A 114 12.16 23.14 -7.60
C GLN A 114 11.02 22.27 -8.13
N TRP A 115 10.67 22.39 -9.40
CA TRP A 115 9.58 21.62 -10.02
C TRP A 115 10.02 20.99 -11.34
N ILE A 116 9.46 19.82 -11.64
CA ILE A 116 9.53 19.19 -12.96
C ILE A 116 8.12 19.05 -13.53
N GLU A 117 7.94 19.42 -14.80
CA GLU A 117 6.70 19.19 -15.53
C GLU A 117 6.59 17.70 -15.90
N LEU A 118 5.49 17.06 -15.51
CA LEU A 118 5.15 15.70 -15.94
C LEU A 118 4.36 15.79 -17.25
N LYS A 119 5.07 15.67 -18.37
CA LYS A 119 4.47 15.72 -19.71
C LYS A 119 3.71 14.44 -20.02
N ALA A 120 2.57 14.58 -20.71
CA ALA A 120 1.81 13.45 -21.23
C ALA A 120 2.57 12.70 -22.34
N ASP A 121 3.23 13.47 -23.22
CA ASP A 121 4.06 12.96 -24.30
C ASP A 121 5.53 13.34 -24.07
N LEU A 122 6.41 12.34 -24.06
CA LEU A 122 7.86 12.55 -24.03
C LEU A 122 8.40 12.58 -25.46
N THR A 123 9.10 13.64 -25.82
CA THR A 123 9.81 13.69 -27.10
C THR A 123 11.13 12.95 -27.02
N ALA A 124 11.69 12.53 -28.15
CA ALA A 124 13.01 11.89 -28.20
C ALA A 124 14.10 12.81 -27.59
N GLY A 125 13.96 14.13 -27.74
CA GLY A 125 14.83 15.11 -27.09
C GLY A 125 14.69 15.16 -25.56
N ASP A 126 13.48 14.92 -25.01
CA ASP A 126 13.25 14.92 -23.55
C ASP A 126 13.95 13.76 -22.83
N ILE A 127 14.21 12.65 -23.53
CA ILE A 127 14.85 11.44 -22.98
C ILE A 127 16.26 11.20 -23.54
N ASN A 128 16.80 12.14 -24.31
CA ASN A 128 18.12 12.04 -24.95
C ASN A 128 18.27 10.78 -25.83
N VAL A 129 17.24 10.47 -26.62
CA VAL A 129 17.23 9.38 -27.59
C VAL A 129 16.99 9.96 -28.98
N TYR A 130 17.55 9.35 -30.02
CA TYR A 130 17.21 9.72 -31.40
C TYR A 130 15.87 9.12 -31.80
N ASN A 131 15.02 9.91 -32.45
CA ASN A 131 13.88 9.32 -33.16
C ASN A 131 14.35 8.59 -34.42
N LYS A 132 13.50 7.74 -35.01
CA LYS A 132 13.83 6.94 -36.20
C LYS A 132 14.37 7.80 -37.36
N THR A 133 13.78 8.97 -37.61
CA THR A 133 14.20 9.87 -38.69
C THR A 133 15.58 10.47 -38.45
N GLU A 134 15.90 10.83 -37.20
CA GLU A 134 17.22 11.34 -36.82
C GLU A 134 18.28 10.24 -36.90
N SER A 135 17.94 9.03 -36.45
CA SER A 135 18.79 7.85 -36.55
C SER A 135 19.11 7.52 -38.01
N ASP A 136 18.09 7.48 -38.87
CA ASP A 136 18.24 7.13 -40.30
C ASP A 136 19.09 8.15 -41.08
N LYS A 137 19.16 9.40 -40.60
CA LYS A 137 20.04 10.43 -41.18
C LYS A 137 21.45 10.41 -40.62
N ARG A 138 21.62 10.06 -39.34
CA ARG A 138 22.92 10.11 -38.64
C ARG A 138 23.73 8.82 -38.81
N PHE A 139 23.07 7.68 -39.02
CA PHE A 139 23.73 6.39 -39.14
C PHE A 139 23.48 5.80 -40.53
N GLN A 140 24.55 5.43 -41.23
CA GLN A 140 24.43 4.75 -42.51
C GLN A 140 23.89 3.32 -42.33
N PRO A 141 23.15 2.78 -43.32
CA PRO A 141 22.68 1.39 -43.30
C PRO A 141 23.85 0.41 -43.09
N LEU A 142 23.65 -0.57 -42.21
CA LEU A 142 24.62 -1.63 -41.93
C LEU A 142 24.97 -2.38 -43.24
N GLY A 143 26.23 -2.29 -43.68
CA GLY A 143 26.73 -2.97 -44.88
C GLY A 143 27.24 -2.06 -46.00
N ASN A 144 26.98 -0.75 -45.94
CA ASN A 144 27.51 0.22 -46.91
C ASN A 144 28.75 0.95 -46.39
N TYR A 145 29.79 0.21 -45.99
CA TYR A 145 31.08 0.81 -45.66
C TYR A 145 32.02 0.75 -46.88
N LEU A 146 32.33 1.92 -47.46
CA LEU A 146 33.52 2.06 -48.30
C LEU A 146 34.65 2.59 -47.42
N THR A 147 35.80 1.91 -47.45
CA THR A 147 37.01 2.27 -46.70
C THR A 147 37.45 3.69 -47.03
N ALA A 148 37.63 4.53 -46.00
CA ALA A 148 38.07 5.91 -46.14
C ALA A 148 39.46 5.96 -46.82
N GLY A 149 39.54 6.65 -47.97
CA GLY A 149 40.80 6.97 -48.67
C GLY A 149 41.01 6.35 -50.06
N TYR A 150 40.09 5.54 -50.60
CA TYR A 150 40.33 4.78 -51.84
C TYR A 150 39.19 4.78 -52.88
N SER A 151 38.42 5.85 -53.07
CA SER A 151 37.42 5.86 -54.17
C SER A 151 37.18 7.23 -54.77
N TYR A 152 37.39 7.32 -56.09
CA TYR A 152 36.89 8.39 -56.95
C TYR A 152 35.39 8.23 -57.13
N SER A 153 34.64 9.33 -57.08
CA SER A 153 33.23 9.37 -57.45
C SER A 153 33.03 8.91 -58.90
N LYS A 154 31.83 8.44 -59.25
CA LYS A 154 31.52 8.02 -60.63
C LYS A 154 31.80 9.14 -61.65
N ALA A 155 31.58 10.39 -61.25
CA ALA A 155 31.92 11.57 -62.04
C ALA A 155 33.43 11.78 -62.22
N GLU A 156 34.26 11.46 -61.21
CA GLU A 156 35.72 11.55 -61.30
C GLU A 156 36.34 10.39 -62.10
N SER A 157 35.74 9.20 -62.06
CA SER A 157 36.11 8.06 -62.93
C SER A 157 35.85 8.37 -64.39
N ASP A 158 34.65 8.88 -64.70
CA ASP A 158 34.21 9.13 -66.07
C ASP A 158 34.96 10.31 -66.73
N ALA A 159 35.60 11.17 -65.94
CA ALA A 159 36.43 12.28 -66.43
C ALA A 159 37.92 11.92 -66.61
N ASN A 160 38.45 10.94 -65.87
CA ASN A 160 39.89 10.62 -65.86
C ASN A 160 40.30 9.44 -66.75
N TYR A 161 39.36 8.64 -67.27
CA TYR A 161 39.66 7.49 -68.14
C TYR A 161 38.90 7.56 -69.47
N GLN A 162 39.63 7.39 -70.59
CA GLN A 162 39.02 7.40 -71.92
C GLN A 162 38.04 6.23 -72.13
N PRO A 163 36.89 6.45 -72.81
CA PRO A 163 35.92 5.41 -73.09
C PRO A 163 36.49 4.32 -74.02
N LYS A 164 36.24 3.07 -73.65
CA LYS A 164 36.68 1.87 -74.35
C LYS A 164 36.04 1.80 -75.74
N GLY A 165 36.83 1.97 -76.81
CA GLY A 165 36.34 1.75 -78.18
C GLY A 165 37.01 2.54 -79.30
N ASN A 166 37.89 3.50 -79.01
CA ASN A 166 38.50 4.32 -80.07
C ASN A 166 40.04 4.27 -80.04
N TYR A 167 40.60 3.12 -80.41
CA TYR A 167 42.04 2.99 -80.66
C TYR A 167 42.31 3.26 -82.14
N ALA A 168 42.88 4.43 -82.45
CA ALA A 168 43.56 4.62 -83.73
C ALA A 168 44.99 4.04 -83.59
N PRO A 169 45.43 3.08 -84.44
CA PRO A 169 46.83 2.73 -84.50
C PRO A 169 47.59 3.83 -85.23
N ALA A 170 48.40 4.58 -84.49
CA ALA A 170 49.40 5.46 -85.05
C ALA A 170 50.62 4.64 -85.48
N GLY A 171 50.93 4.64 -86.78
CA GLY A 171 52.27 4.30 -87.26
C GLY A 171 52.34 3.38 -88.47
N ASN A 172 52.85 3.96 -89.56
CA ASN A 172 53.65 3.34 -90.63
C ASN A 172 52.92 2.67 -91.81
N TYR A 173 52.48 3.50 -92.77
CA TYR A 173 52.48 3.12 -94.18
C TYR A 173 53.70 3.74 -94.87
N ALA A 174 54.47 2.90 -95.57
CA ALA A 174 55.54 3.32 -96.46
C ALA A 174 54.99 4.08 -97.69
N LEU A 175 55.76 5.04 -98.20
CA LEU A 175 55.43 5.89 -99.34
C LEU A 175 55.32 5.09 -100.65
N LYS A 176 54.35 5.49 -101.49
CA LYS A 176 54.07 4.93 -102.82
C LYS A 176 55.29 5.12 -103.74
N GLY A 177 56.06 4.05 -103.95
CA GLY A 177 57.24 4.05 -104.80
C GLY A 177 58.33 3.04 -104.39
N GLU A 178 58.32 2.53 -103.16
CA GLU A 178 59.32 1.59 -102.64
C GLU A 178 58.79 0.18 -102.33
N SER A 179 57.67 -0.22 -102.94
CA SER A 179 57.13 -1.58 -102.82
C SER A 179 57.66 -2.48 -103.94
N TYR A 180 58.38 -3.54 -103.59
CA TYR A 180 58.84 -4.59 -104.51
C TYR A 180 57.69 -5.10 -105.39
N THR A 181 57.97 -5.34 -106.67
CA THR A 181 56.99 -6.00 -107.54
C THR A 181 56.79 -7.45 -107.09
N LYS A 182 55.60 -8.02 -107.33
CA LYS A 182 55.22 -9.37 -106.86
C LYS A 182 56.29 -10.44 -107.19
N THR A 183 56.91 -10.32 -108.35
CA THR A 183 57.99 -11.20 -108.82
C THR A 183 59.28 -11.08 -108.00
N GLU A 184 59.62 -9.88 -107.52
CA GLU A 184 60.81 -9.62 -106.69
C GLU A 184 60.64 -10.05 -105.24
N GLY A 185 59.41 -10.05 -104.73
CA GLY A 185 59.06 -10.58 -103.40
C GLY A 185 59.08 -12.12 -103.37
N ASP A 186 58.54 -12.76 -104.40
CA ASP A 186 58.40 -14.23 -104.46
C ASP A 186 59.75 -14.97 -104.54
N SER A 187 60.83 -14.30 -104.95
CA SER A 187 62.18 -14.89 -105.03
C SER A 187 63.01 -14.73 -103.73
N ARG A 188 62.58 -13.87 -102.80
CA ARG A 188 63.29 -13.59 -101.54
C ARG A 188 62.59 -14.07 -100.28
N TYR A 189 61.35 -14.56 -100.38
CA TYR A 189 60.58 -15.06 -99.25
C TYR A 189 60.01 -16.46 -99.52
N GLN A 190 60.03 -17.33 -98.51
CA GLN A 190 59.49 -18.68 -98.61
C GLN A 190 58.01 -18.67 -99.05
N PRO A 191 57.54 -19.69 -99.80
CA PRO A 191 56.16 -19.77 -100.27
C PRO A 191 55.14 -19.62 -99.14
N LYS A 192 54.13 -18.78 -99.37
CA LYS A 192 53.04 -18.51 -98.44
C LYS A 192 52.25 -19.81 -98.18
N GLY A 193 52.47 -20.41 -97.02
CA GLY A 193 51.86 -21.69 -96.62
C GLY A 193 52.77 -22.54 -95.73
N SER A 194 54.09 -22.28 -95.73
CA SER A 194 55.08 -23.06 -94.97
C SER A 194 55.65 -22.32 -93.77
N TYR A 195 54.84 -21.51 -93.07
CA TYR A 195 55.26 -20.78 -91.86
C TYR A 195 54.88 -21.53 -90.59
N GLN A 196 55.51 -22.66 -90.28
CA GLN A 196 55.51 -23.10 -88.88
C GLN A 196 56.88 -23.65 -88.47
N PRO A 197 57.57 -23.00 -87.51
CA PRO A 197 58.59 -23.66 -86.72
C PRO A 197 57.96 -24.85 -85.99
N SER A 198 58.66 -25.98 -85.94
CA SER A 198 58.30 -27.13 -85.10
C SER A 198 58.08 -26.68 -83.65
N GLY A 199 56.82 -26.57 -83.26
CA GLY A 199 56.38 -26.21 -81.92
C GLY A 199 54.97 -26.76 -81.73
N ASP A 200 54.69 -27.31 -80.55
CA ASP A 200 53.44 -27.98 -80.23
C ASP A 200 52.33 -26.93 -80.03
N TYR A 201 51.80 -26.37 -81.13
CA TYR A 201 50.72 -25.39 -81.07
C TYR A 201 49.41 -26.13 -80.78
N ALA A 202 48.87 -25.92 -79.59
CA ALA A 202 47.56 -26.45 -79.20
C ALA A 202 46.53 -26.13 -80.30
N THR A 203 46.01 -27.18 -80.95
CA THR A 203 44.95 -27.03 -81.96
C THR A 203 43.73 -26.37 -81.33
N ASN A 204 42.83 -25.77 -82.13
CA ASN A 204 41.56 -25.24 -81.59
C ASN A 204 40.80 -26.31 -80.78
N SER A 205 40.93 -27.59 -81.17
CA SER A 205 40.41 -28.72 -80.39
C SER A 205 41.07 -28.89 -79.01
N THR A 206 42.39 -28.73 -78.91
CA THR A 206 43.15 -28.81 -77.65
C THR A 206 42.88 -27.61 -76.74
N VAL A 207 42.68 -26.42 -77.33
CA VAL A 207 42.34 -25.20 -76.60
C VAL A 207 40.92 -25.29 -76.07
N ASN A 208 39.95 -25.70 -76.89
CA ASN A 208 38.55 -25.88 -76.47
C ASN A 208 38.42 -26.97 -75.40
N SER A 209 39.14 -28.09 -75.49
CA SER A 209 39.09 -29.11 -74.44
C SER A 209 39.62 -28.63 -73.09
N LYS A 210 40.66 -27.77 -73.08
CA LYS A 210 41.14 -27.11 -71.86
C LYS A 210 40.14 -26.09 -71.32
N PHE A 211 39.46 -25.33 -72.18
CA PHE A 211 38.38 -24.44 -71.78
C PHE A 211 37.17 -25.18 -71.22
N ASP A 212 36.75 -26.28 -71.84
CA ASP A 212 35.65 -27.12 -71.37
C ASP A 212 35.99 -27.80 -70.04
N ALA A 213 37.24 -28.25 -69.86
CA ALA A 213 37.73 -28.78 -68.59
C ALA A 213 37.76 -27.69 -67.49
N ALA A 214 38.19 -26.48 -67.82
CA ALA A 214 38.18 -25.34 -66.90
C ALA A 214 36.74 -24.92 -66.52
N ASN A 215 35.82 -24.87 -67.49
CA ASN A 215 34.41 -24.57 -67.27
C ASN A 215 33.72 -25.66 -66.45
N SER A 216 34.00 -26.94 -66.72
CA SER A 216 33.46 -28.07 -65.95
C SER A 216 33.98 -28.07 -64.50
N ASN A 217 35.26 -27.74 -64.31
CA ASN A 217 35.84 -27.53 -62.99
C ASN A 217 35.14 -26.35 -62.27
N ALA A 218 34.98 -25.20 -62.94
CA ALA A 218 34.29 -24.04 -62.37
C ALA A 218 32.84 -24.37 -61.97
N ASN A 219 32.09 -25.07 -62.84
CA ASN A 219 30.71 -25.45 -62.60
C ASN A 219 30.52 -26.51 -61.49
N SER A 220 31.58 -27.24 -61.11
CA SER A 220 31.52 -28.27 -60.06
C SER A 220 32.02 -27.80 -58.69
N ARG A 221 32.47 -26.54 -58.56
CA ARG A 221 32.99 -25.99 -57.29
C ARG A 221 31.96 -25.85 -56.17
N VAL A 222 30.67 -25.80 -56.50
CA VAL A 222 29.58 -25.86 -55.52
C VAL A 222 29.00 -27.28 -55.56
N PRO A 223 29.32 -28.17 -54.60
CA PRO A 223 28.84 -29.54 -54.63
C PRO A 223 27.35 -29.59 -54.27
N SER A 224 26.50 -29.88 -55.25
CA SER A 224 25.03 -29.99 -55.05
C SER A 224 24.62 -31.15 -54.13
N ALA A 225 25.51 -32.12 -53.90
CA ALA A 225 25.31 -33.23 -52.98
C ALA A 225 25.50 -32.84 -51.50
N ARG A 226 26.17 -31.72 -51.20
CA ARG A 226 26.34 -31.23 -49.83
C ARG A 226 25.06 -30.51 -49.37
N LYS A 227 24.74 -30.68 -48.09
CA LYS A 227 23.56 -30.10 -47.47
C LYS A 227 23.94 -29.21 -46.29
N VAL A 228 23.20 -28.13 -46.09
CA VAL A 228 23.18 -27.34 -44.84
C VAL A 228 21.86 -27.62 -44.16
N ASN A 229 21.91 -28.26 -42.99
CA ASN A 229 20.74 -28.67 -42.24
C ASN A 229 19.65 -29.35 -43.11
N ASN A 230 20.05 -30.43 -43.80
CA ASN A 230 19.24 -31.20 -44.73
C ASN A 230 18.76 -30.48 -46.01
N LYS A 231 19.08 -29.20 -46.21
CA LYS A 231 18.77 -28.44 -47.45
C LYS A 231 19.96 -28.48 -48.43
N PRO A 232 19.75 -28.80 -49.72
CA PRO A 232 20.83 -28.92 -50.71
C PRO A 232 21.40 -27.55 -51.13
N LEU A 233 22.67 -27.50 -51.53
CA LEU A 233 23.36 -26.29 -52.02
C LEU A 233 23.04 -25.92 -53.49
N SER A 234 21.90 -26.38 -54.03
CA SER A 234 21.49 -26.10 -55.41
C SER A 234 20.84 -24.72 -55.61
N ALA A 235 20.59 -24.00 -54.51
CA ALA A 235 20.01 -22.66 -54.48
C ALA A 235 20.38 -21.96 -53.16
N ASP A 236 19.96 -20.71 -53.01
CA ASP A 236 20.09 -19.98 -51.75
C ASP A 236 19.35 -20.70 -50.61
N ILE A 237 19.99 -20.76 -49.44
CA ILE A 237 19.47 -21.44 -48.26
C ILE A 237 19.01 -20.42 -47.23
N THR A 238 17.73 -20.51 -46.84
CA THR A 238 17.19 -19.83 -45.66
C THR A 238 16.90 -20.85 -44.57
N LEU A 239 17.35 -20.57 -43.34
CA LEU A 239 17.10 -21.39 -42.16
C LEU A 239 16.11 -20.68 -41.24
N ALA A 240 15.08 -21.41 -40.80
CA ALA A 240 14.20 -20.99 -39.73
C ALA A 240 14.69 -21.51 -38.37
N ALA A 241 14.14 -21.00 -37.27
CA ALA A 241 14.52 -21.44 -35.92
C ALA A 241 14.37 -22.97 -35.73
N GLY A 242 13.29 -23.54 -36.27
CA GLY A 242 13.06 -24.99 -36.25
C GLY A 242 14.09 -25.81 -37.03
N ASP A 243 14.74 -25.24 -38.05
CA ASP A 243 15.81 -25.93 -38.78
C ASP A 243 16.99 -26.21 -37.85
N VAL A 244 17.33 -25.30 -36.93
CA VAL A 244 18.51 -25.43 -36.04
C VAL A 244 18.15 -25.88 -34.61
N GLY A 245 16.91 -26.34 -34.38
CA GLY A 245 16.44 -26.71 -33.04
C GLY A 245 16.38 -25.53 -32.06
N ALA A 246 16.27 -24.30 -32.57
CA ALA A 246 16.14 -23.09 -31.75
C ALA A 246 14.67 -22.70 -31.59
N TYR A 247 14.38 -21.99 -30.49
CA TYR A 247 13.11 -21.29 -30.34
C TYR A 247 13.04 -20.07 -31.26
N THR A 248 11.86 -19.77 -31.74
CA THR A 248 11.58 -18.49 -32.36
C THR A 248 11.68 -17.36 -31.34
N LYS A 249 11.86 -16.13 -31.83
CA LYS A 249 11.83 -14.93 -30.99
C LYS A 249 10.51 -14.84 -30.20
N ALA A 250 9.39 -15.15 -30.84
CA ALA A 250 8.07 -15.09 -30.21
C ALA A 250 7.90 -16.12 -29.07
N GLU A 251 8.38 -17.35 -29.24
CA GLU A 251 8.35 -18.36 -28.17
C GLU A 251 9.23 -17.96 -26.99
N THR A 252 10.41 -17.40 -27.27
CA THR A 252 11.32 -16.89 -26.23
C THR A 252 10.67 -15.75 -25.46
N ASP A 253 10.10 -14.78 -26.18
CA ASP A 253 9.42 -13.63 -25.59
C ASP A 253 8.25 -14.08 -24.70
N THR A 254 7.47 -15.08 -25.14
CA THR A 254 6.35 -15.65 -24.37
C THR A 254 6.84 -16.32 -23.09
N LYS A 255 7.86 -17.18 -23.17
CA LYS A 255 8.42 -17.86 -21.99
C LYS A 255 9.00 -16.88 -20.97
N VAL A 256 9.64 -15.82 -21.44
CA VAL A 256 10.16 -14.75 -20.57
C VAL A 256 9.02 -13.98 -19.90
N ALA A 257 7.94 -13.68 -20.64
CA ALA A 257 6.77 -13.02 -20.08
C ALA A 257 6.09 -13.89 -19.00
N ASP A 258 5.90 -15.18 -19.26
CA ASP A 258 5.33 -16.13 -18.29
C ASP A 258 6.18 -16.24 -17.02
N ALA A 259 7.50 -16.33 -17.17
CA ALA A 259 8.43 -16.36 -16.04
C ALA A 259 8.38 -15.07 -15.21
N LYS A 260 8.33 -13.90 -15.86
CA LYS A 260 8.16 -12.61 -15.17
C LYS A 260 6.84 -12.55 -14.42
N LYS A 261 5.75 -12.96 -15.07
CA LYS A 261 4.42 -13.00 -14.47
C LYS A 261 4.38 -13.91 -13.25
N ALA A 262 4.95 -15.12 -13.34
CA ALA A 262 5.05 -16.04 -12.21
C ALA A 262 5.81 -15.42 -11.02
N GLY A 263 6.90 -14.69 -11.29
CA GLY A 263 7.63 -13.96 -10.25
C GLY A 263 6.81 -12.84 -9.61
N THR A 264 6.07 -12.06 -10.40
CA THR A 264 5.18 -11.02 -9.90
C THR A 264 4.05 -11.61 -9.05
N ASP A 265 3.39 -12.66 -9.52
CA ASP A 265 2.29 -13.32 -8.80
C ASP A 265 2.78 -13.92 -7.47
N ALA A 266 3.99 -14.49 -7.44
CA ALA A 266 4.62 -14.99 -6.23
C ALA A 266 4.91 -13.87 -5.22
N GLN A 267 5.42 -12.72 -5.67
CA GLN A 267 5.69 -11.57 -4.81
C GLN A 267 4.38 -10.98 -4.24
N VAL A 268 3.33 -10.87 -5.05
CA VAL A 268 2.00 -10.42 -4.60
C VAL A 268 1.46 -11.36 -3.53
N THR A 269 1.57 -12.67 -3.74
CA THR A 269 1.14 -13.69 -2.78
C THR A 269 1.92 -13.60 -1.47
N ALA A 270 3.24 -13.43 -1.53
CA ALA A 270 4.09 -13.26 -0.36
C ALA A 270 3.74 -11.99 0.43
N ASN A 271 3.50 -10.88 -0.25
CA ASN A 271 3.10 -9.62 0.37
C ASN A 271 1.74 -9.76 1.06
N ALA A 272 0.76 -10.40 0.41
CA ALA A 272 -0.56 -10.66 0.99
C ALA A 272 -0.46 -11.54 2.25
N ALA A 273 0.37 -12.58 2.22
CA ALA A 273 0.64 -13.43 3.38
C ALA A 273 1.27 -12.64 4.54
N ASN A 274 2.26 -11.78 4.26
CA ASN A 274 2.87 -10.91 5.26
C ASN A 274 1.85 -9.93 5.86
N THR A 275 0.99 -9.32 5.05
CA THR A 275 -0.09 -8.46 5.55
C THR A 275 -1.05 -9.22 6.44
N ALA A 276 -1.47 -10.43 6.05
CA ALA A 276 -2.33 -11.27 6.86
C ALA A 276 -1.69 -11.64 8.21
N ALA A 277 -0.39 -11.97 8.21
CA ALA A 277 0.37 -12.26 9.44
C ALA A 277 0.46 -11.04 10.37
N THR A 278 0.77 -9.85 9.82
CA THR A 278 0.80 -8.60 10.60
C THR A 278 -0.56 -8.27 11.19
N ASN A 279 -1.64 -8.42 10.43
CA ASN A 279 -2.99 -8.18 10.92
C ASN A 279 -3.38 -9.16 12.04
N ALA A 280 -3.00 -10.44 11.91
CA ALA A 280 -3.22 -11.44 12.96
C ALA A 280 -2.46 -11.08 14.25
N ASN A 281 -1.20 -10.66 14.14
CA ASN A 281 -0.38 -10.24 15.28
C ASN A 281 -0.93 -8.97 15.96
N ASN A 282 -1.34 -7.97 15.18
CA ASN A 282 -1.94 -6.75 15.70
C ASN A 282 -3.26 -7.04 16.43
N ASN A 283 -4.10 -7.91 15.87
CA ASN A 283 -5.33 -8.34 16.50
C ASN A 283 -5.06 -9.10 17.82
N ALA A 284 -4.04 -9.96 17.86
CA ALA A 284 -3.65 -10.68 19.07
C ALA A 284 -3.16 -9.72 20.17
N ASN A 285 -2.30 -8.77 19.83
CA ASN A 285 -1.75 -7.78 20.76
C ASN A 285 -2.82 -6.84 21.34
N GLY A 286 -3.97 -6.68 20.68
CA GLY A 286 -5.06 -5.83 21.12
C GLY A 286 -6.12 -6.48 22.01
N ARG A 287 -6.13 -7.81 22.18
CA ARG A 287 -7.24 -8.51 22.88
C ARG A 287 -7.31 -8.31 24.38
N VAL A 288 -6.17 -8.05 25.03
CA VAL A 288 -6.13 -7.69 26.45
C VAL A 288 -5.73 -6.22 26.52
N PRO A 289 -6.70 -5.30 26.62
CA PRO A 289 -6.38 -3.88 26.65
C PRO A 289 -5.59 -3.56 27.93
N SER A 290 -4.34 -3.13 27.78
CA SER A 290 -3.43 -2.80 28.89
C SER A 290 -3.92 -1.63 29.75
N GLY A 291 -4.86 -0.82 29.24
CA GLY A 291 -5.53 0.24 29.99
C GLY A 291 -6.74 -0.20 30.81
N ARG A 292 -7.25 -1.43 30.62
CA ARG A 292 -8.39 -1.94 31.40
C ARG A 292 -7.92 -2.43 32.75
N LYS A 293 -8.72 -2.13 33.77
CA LYS A 293 -8.47 -2.49 35.16
C LYS A 293 -9.66 -3.27 35.71
N VAL A 294 -9.40 -4.20 36.62
CA VAL A 294 -10.41 -4.82 37.50
C VAL A 294 -10.16 -4.28 38.90
N ASN A 295 -11.12 -3.54 39.46
CA ASN A 295 -11.01 -2.88 40.76
C ASN A 295 -9.67 -2.15 40.94
N ASN A 296 -9.35 -1.27 39.98
CA ASN A 296 -8.11 -0.48 39.90
C ASN A 296 -6.80 -1.27 39.69
N LYS A 297 -6.83 -2.60 39.56
CA LYS A 297 -5.65 -3.43 39.26
C LYS A 297 -5.53 -3.65 37.74
N PRO A 298 -4.36 -3.42 37.13
CA PRO A 298 -4.17 -3.58 35.69
C PRO A 298 -4.24 -5.06 35.26
N LEU A 299 -4.70 -5.32 34.03
CA LEU A 299 -4.75 -6.66 33.43
C LEU A 299 -3.38 -7.18 32.93
N SER A 300 -2.27 -6.61 33.42
CA SER A 300 -0.91 -6.99 33.00
C SER A 300 -0.36 -8.24 33.70
N SER A 301 -1.09 -8.80 34.66
CA SER A 301 -0.74 -9.99 35.43
C SER A 301 -1.99 -10.62 36.04
N ASP A 302 -1.83 -11.76 36.72
CA ASP A 302 -2.90 -12.34 37.54
C ASP A 302 -3.41 -11.35 38.58
N ILE A 303 -4.72 -11.38 38.83
CA ILE A 303 -5.42 -10.47 39.75
C ILE A 303 -6.00 -11.25 40.91
N SER A 304 -5.59 -10.87 42.12
CA SER A 304 -6.20 -11.31 43.38
C SER A 304 -7.02 -10.16 43.97
N LEU A 305 -8.29 -10.41 44.29
CA LEU A 305 -9.17 -9.46 44.96
C LEU A 305 -9.37 -9.85 46.42
N THR A 306 -9.39 -8.85 47.28
CA THR A 306 -9.72 -8.94 48.70
C THR A 306 -11.10 -8.35 48.97
N ALA A 307 -11.65 -8.59 50.16
CA ALA A 307 -12.93 -7.98 50.56
C ALA A 307 -12.88 -6.44 50.48
N GLY A 308 -11.73 -5.84 50.81
CA GLY A 308 -11.51 -4.40 50.69
C GLY A 308 -11.57 -3.89 49.25
N ASP A 309 -11.08 -4.66 48.27
CA ASP A 309 -11.10 -4.26 46.86
C ASP A 309 -12.52 -4.09 46.32
N VAL A 310 -13.52 -4.79 46.88
CA VAL A 310 -14.94 -4.77 46.46
C VAL A 310 -15.86 -4.04 47.45
N GLY A 311 -15.31 -3.38 48.47
CA GLY A 311 -16.10 -2.71 49.50
C GLY A 311 -16.94 -3.66 50.37
N ALA A 312 -16.56 -4.94 50.45
CA ALA A 312 -17.22 -5.93 51.26
C ALA A 312 -16.54 -6.08 52.63
N TYR A 313 -17.29 -6.54 53.61
CA TYR A 313 -16.71 -7.03 54.87
C TYR A 313 -16.10 -8.41 54.66
N THR A 314 -14.99 -8.64 55.34
CA THR A 314 -14.48 -9.99 55.53
C THR A 314 -15.49 -10.82 56.33
N LYS A 315 -15.37 -12.15 56.22
CA LYS A 315 -16.18 -13.08 57.04
C LYS A 315 -16.06 -12.75 58.53
N ALA A 316 -14.84 -12.51 59.01
CA ALA A 316 -14.57 -12.20 60.41
C ALA A 316 -15.22 -10.89 60.89
N GLU A 317 -15.20 -9.84 60.07
CA GLU A 317 -15.89 -8.58 60.39
C GLU A 317 -17.41 -8.76 60.44
N THR A 318 -17.98 -9.52 59.50
CA THR A 318 -19.41 -9.84 59.49
C THR A 318 -19.81 -10.60 60.74
N ASP A 319 -19.07 -11.67 61.08
CA ASP A 319 -19.30 -12.48 62.27
C ASP A 319 -19.22 -11.62 63.56
N SER A 320 -18.24 -10.70 63.61
CA SER A 320 -18.08 -9.77 64.74
C SER A 320 -19.27 -8.83 64.90
N ARG A 321 -19.78 -8.28 63.78
CA ARG A 321 -20.94 -7.37 63.79
C ARG A 321 -22.24 -8.05 64.18
N ILE A 322 -22.48 -9.26 63.67
CA ILE A 322 -23.65 -10.06 64.04
C ILE A 322 -23.61 -10.41 65.53
N THR A 323 -22.43 -10.80 66.03
CA THR A 323 -22.23 -11.08 67.45
C THR A 323 -22.50 -9.85 68.30
N ALA A 324 -21.96 -8.68 67.92
CA ALA A 324 -22.21 -7.43 68.64
C ALA A 324 -23.69 -7.04 68.65
N ALA A 325 -24.41 -7.20 67.53
CA ALA A 325 -25.83 -6.91 67.44
C ALA A 325 -26.70 -7.86 68.29
N SER A 326 -26.27 -9.11 68.46
CA SER A 326 -27.01 -10.13 69.22
C SER A 326 -26.67 -10.12 70.71
N ASN A 327 -25.52 -9.55 71.08
CA ASN A 327 -25.05 -9.49 72.46
C ASN A 327 -25.91 -8.52 73.29
N GLY A 328 -26.59 -9.04 74.31
CA GLY A 328 -27.46 -8.24 75.17
C GLY A 328 -28.93 -8.19 74.75
N ALA A 329 -29.30 -8.78 73.62
CA ALA A 329 -30.69 -8.87 73.20
C ALA A 329 -31.51 -9.77 74.14
N VAL A 330 -32.77 -9.39 74.39
CA VAL A 330 -33.73 -10.22 75.14
C VAL A 330 -34.20 -11.36 74.24
N MET A 331 -33.79 -12.58 74.56
CA MET A 331 -34.09 -13.79 73.80
C MET A 331 -35.43 -14.41 74.21
N ASN A 332 -35.84 -14.24 75.47
CA ASN A 332 -37.10 -14.77 76.00
C ASN A 332 -37.47 -14.04 77.31
N ILE A 333 -38.73 -14.12 77.72
CA ILE A 333 -39.27 -13.50 78.93
C ILE A 333 -40.09 -14.54 79.71
N ARG A 334 -39.92 -14.59 81.04
CA ARG A 334 -40.72 -15.46 81.91
C ARG A 334 -40.99 -14.83 83.28
N ARG A 335 -41.98 -15.37 83.99
CA ARG A 335 -42.13 -15.14 85.44
C ARG A 335 -41.25 -16.13 86.21
N GLY A 336 -40.48 -15.65 87.19
CA GLY A 336 -39.66 -16.48 88.06
C GLY A 336 -40.47 -17.25 89.13
N ALA A 337 -39.77 -17.76 90.14
CA ALA A 337 -40.39 -18.50 91.24
C ALA A 337 -41.39 -17.62 92.01
N ALA A 338 -42.48 -18.23 92.49
CA ALA A 338 -43.46 -17.55 93.34
C ALA A 338 -42.85 -17.21 94.70
N VAL A 339 -43.08 -15.97 95.15
CA VAL A 339 -42.76 -15.52 96.50
C VAL A 339 -44.06 -15.14 97.21
N ASN A 340 -44.27 -15.72 98.38
CA ASN A 340 -45.43 -15.49 99.23
C ASN A 340 -44.96 -14.77 100.50
N PRO A 341 -45.00 -13.43 100.54
CA PRO A 341 -44.66 -12.68 101.74
C PRO A 341 -45.65 -12.95 102.89
N PRO A 342 -45.28 -12.60 104.13
CA PRO A 342 -46.21 -12.57 105.24
C PRO A 342 -47.44 -11.71 104.95
N LYS A 343 -48.54 -11.96 105.67
CA LYS A 343 -49.78 -11.19 105.58
C LYS A 343 -49.52 -9.67 105.64
N GLN A 344 -50.17 -8.92 104.75
CA GLN A 344 -50.07 -7.46 104.71
C GLN A 344 -51.41 -6.81 105.09
N ASN A 345 -51.34 -5.58 105.58
CA ASN A 345 -52.50 -4.71 105.84
C ASN A 345 -52.92 -4.00 104.53
N GLU A 346 -54.23 -3.91 104.26
CA GLU A 346 -54.81 -3.28 103.07
C GLU A 346 -54.78 -1.74 103.10
N TYR A 347 -54.50 -1.13 104.25
CA TYR A 347 -54.44 0.32 104.39
C TYR A 347 -53.04 0.85 104.08
N GLY A 348 -52.92 1.58 102.98
CA GLY A 348 -51.72 2.29 102.52
C GLY A 348 -51.16 1.75 101.20
N PRO A 349 -50.33 2.52 100.48
CA PRO A 349 -49.67 2.02 99.28
C PRO A 349 -48.67 0.93 99.66
N LYS A 350 -48.94 -0.31 99.22
CA LYS A 350 -48.01 -1.45 99.31
C LYS A 350 -47.76 -1.97 97.91
N GLU A 351 -46.53 -1.83 97.44
CA GLU A 351 -46.12 -2.25 96.11
C GLU A 351 -45.39 -3.60 96.16
N SER A 352 -45.47 -4.37 95.08
CA SER A 352 -44.57 -5.52 94.92
C SER A 352 -43.13 -5.01 94.78
N PRO A 353 -42.11 -5.78 95.22
CA PRO A 353 -40.72 -5.39 95.04
C PRO A 353 -40.39 -5.04 93.58
N ALA A 354 -39.44 -4.12 93.37
CA ALA A 354 -39.01 -3.68 92.06
C ALA A 354 -38.66 -4.89 91.15
N GLY A 355 -39.08 -4.82 89.89
CA GLY A 355 -38.90 -5.90 88.91
C GLY A 355 -39.80 -7.13 89.13
N CYS A 356 -40.72 -7.10 90.10
CA CYS A 356 -41.70 -8.15 90.31
C CYS A 356 -43.11 -7.76 89.82
N VAL A 357 -43.91 -8.76 89.50
CA VAL A 357 -45.34 -8.61 89.19
C VAL A 357 -46.17 -9.39 90.20
N VAL A 358 -47.26 -8.80 90.66
CA VAL A 358 -48.26 -9.50 91.46
C VAL A 358 -48.97 -10.52 90.57
N THR A 359 -49.10 -11.74 91.05
CA THR A 359 -49.67 -12.87 90.29
C THR A 359 -50.86 -13.53 90.96
N SER A 360 -51.12 -13.20 92.22
CA SER A 360 -52.30 -13.63 92.98
C SER A 360 -52.50 -12.68 94.15
N VAL A 361 -53.75 -12.35 94.47
CA VAL A 361 -54.16 -11.63 95.67
C VAL A 361 -55.38 -12.34 96.24
N ARG A 362 -55.39 -12.56 97.55
CA ARG A 362 -56.50 -13.18 98.26
C ARG A 362 -56.67 -12.52 99.62
N HIS A 363 -57.90 -12.15 99.95
CA HIS A 363 -58.27 -11.69 101.28
C HIS A 363 -58.22 -12.85 102.30
N ASP A 364 -57.74 -12.58 103.51
CA ASP A 364 -57.75 -13.52 104.63
C ASP A 364 -59.17 -13.58 105.23
N PRO A 365 -59.94 -14.66 105.01
CA PRO A 365 -61.34 -14.73 105.43
C PRO A 365 -61.50 -14.79 106.97
N THR A 366 -60.41 -14.92 107.73
CA THR A 366 -60.44 -15.01 109.20
C THR A 366 -60.32 -13.65 109.88
N THR A 367 -60.10 -12.58 109.12
CA THR A 367 -59.90 -11.22 109.65
C THR A 367 -60.67 -10.21 108.83
N SER A 368 -61.21 -9.16 109.47
CA SER A 368 -61.85 -8.06 108.73
C SER A 368 -60.88 -7.29 107.83
N TYR A 369 -59.57 -7.38 108.12
CA TYR A 369 -58.46 -6.78 107.37
C TYR A 369 -57.27 -7.75 107.34
N GLY A 370 -56.77 -8.03 106.15
CA GLY A 370 -55.53 -8.70 105.82
C GLY A 370 -55.56 -9.30 104.41
N VAL A 371 -54.52 -9.07 103.61
CA VAL A 371 -54.33 -9.75 102.31
C VAL A 371 -53.10 -10.64 102.30
N PHE A 372 -53.25 -11.82 101.70
CA PHE A 372 -52.14 -12.60 101.18
C PHE A 372 -51.99 -12.29 99.70
N PHE A 373 -50.76 -12.06 99.26
CA PHE A 373 -50.47 -11.90 97.84
C PHE A 373 -49.25 -12.71 97.45
N THR A 374 -49.16 -13.05 96.18
CA THR A 374 -48.01 -13.74 95.59
C THR A 374 -47.43 -12.85 94.50
N TYR A 375 -46.14 -12.57 94.56
CA TYR A 375 -45.43 -11.91 93.47
C TYR A 375 -44.41 -12.84 92.84
N ARG A 376 -44.02 -12.54 91.60
CA ARG A 376 -42.96 -13.25 90.86
C ARG A 376 -42.03 -12.23 90.22
N PRO A 377 -40.70 -12.42 90.31
CA PRO A 377 -39.77 -11.58 89.56
C PRO A 377 -39.97 -11.78 88.06
N LEU A 378 -39.99 -10.71 87.28
CA LEU A 378 -39.93 -10.78 85.83
C LEU A 378 -38.48 -11.07 85.42
N GLN A 379 -38.28 -12.10 84.62
CA GLN A 379 -36.96 -12.51 84.15
C GLN A 379 -36.88 -12.44 82.64
N ILE A 380 -35.71 -12.05 82.14
CA ILE A 380 -35.36 -12.03 80.72
C ILE A 380 -34.18 -12.98 80.47
N LEU A 381 -34.20 -13.69 79.35
CA LEU A 381 -33.08 -14.50 78.89
C LEU A 381 -32.17 -13.62 78.04
N VAL A 382 -30.92 -13.41 78.48
CA VAL A 382 -29.92 -12.62 77.75
C VAL A 382 -28.64 -13.43 77.69
N ASN A 383 -28.09 -13.60 76.49
CA ASN A 383 -26.87 -14.38 76.24
C ASN A 383 -26.91 -15.80 76.86
N GLY A 384 -28.05 -16.49 76.77
CA GLY A 384 -28.24 -17.84 77.32
C GLY A 384 -28.42 -17.91 78.85
N ALA A 385 -28.39 -16.79 79.56
CA ALA A 385 -28.60 -16.74 81.02
C ALA A 385 -29.87 -15.97 81.40
N TRP A 386 -30.68 -16.54 82.31
CA TRP A 386 -31.84 -15.85 82.87
C TRP A 386 -31.41 -14.79 83.87
N LYS A 387 -31.86 -13.56 83.67
CA LYS A 387 -31.61 -12.41 84.55
C LYS A 387 -32.92 -11.88 85.10
N THR A 388 -32.95 -11.54 86.39
CA THR A 388 -34.09 -10.87 87.03
C THR A 388 -34.01 -9.37 86.75
N LEU A 389 -35.13 -8.76 86.36
CA LEU A 389 -35.20 -7.31 86.19
C LEU A 389 -35.08 -6.62 87.54
N ALA A 390 -34.31 -5.53 87.59
CA ALA A 390 -34.14 -4.75 88.82
C ALA A 390 -35.37 -3.86 89.13
N GLY A 391 -36.13 -3.47 88.10
CA GLY A 391 -37.12 -2.39 88.20
C GLY A 391 -36.45 -1.02 88.40
N ASP A 392 -37.12 0.06 87.99
CA ASP A 392 -36.70 1.41 88.38
C ASP A 392 -37.30 1.69 89.77
N ALA A 393 -36.46 2.17 90.71
CA ALA A 393 -36.84 2.43 92.09
C ALA A 393 -37.59 3.76 92.26
#